data_AF-A0A446BSI9-F1
#
_entry.id   AF-A0A446BSI9-F1
#
_cell.length_a   1.000
_cell.length_b   1.000
_cell.length_c   1.000
_cell.angle_alpha   90.00
_cell.angle_beta   90.00
_cell.angle_gamma   90.00
#
_symmetry.space_group_name_H-M   'P 1'
#
loop_
_entity.id
_entity.type
_entity.pdbx_description
1 polymer ?
#
loop_
_entity_poly.entity_id
_entity_poly.type
_entity_poly.pdbx_seq_one_letter_code
_entity_poly.pdbx_strand_id
1 'polypeptide(L)'
;MALRYYGAARLCTTIEICVPTEKLADADALISKGTDNASYTAWRGHQPDLEVHRCSLYHTFPRYRLNHEGPEFDFYLVPSEDWRLDCVPENFEYSAQQQIPYPKLHLFAQSLLERQEINDLQDLVDGMDITEEWGEQNLRLDSPGKEYAQWVAAKNAKIRAALPQRIRDDPLNQICGPGMYDMDEEFVAFRDVLAHIVRTKEPRARLQFPCGTYATKYRAKGSPDPRTTIRFHV
;
A
#
# COMPACT_ATOMS: atom_id res chain seq x y z
N MET A 1 2.06 -6.13 -3.73
CA MET A 1 2.94 -7.32 -3.54
C MET A 1 3.25 -7.67 -2.08
N ALA A 2 3.55 -6.71 -1.19
CA ALA A 2 3.85 -6.99 0.22
C ALA A 2 2.73 -7.77 0.95
N LEU A 3 1.47 -7.47 0.68
CA LEU A 3 0.32 -8.23 1.19
C LEU A 3 0.37 -9.74 0.86
N ARG A 4 0.84 -10.11 -0.35
CA ARG A 4 0.99 -11.54 -0.74
C ARG A 4 2.07 -12.24 0.08
N TYR A 5 3.16 -11.54 0.40
CA TYR A 5 4.21 -12.02 1.30
C TYR A 5 3.64 -12.26 2.71
N TYR A 6 2.79 -11.36 3.19
CA TYR A 6 2.08 -11.47 4.46
C TYR A 6 0.78 -12.28 4.42
N GLY A 7 0.66 -13.23 3.49
CA GLY A 7 -0.42 -14.21 3.52
C GLY A 7 -1.69 -13.83 2.75
N ALA A 8 -1.91 -12.56 2.42
CA ALA A 8 -3.11 -12.11 1.72
C ALA A 8 -3.06 -12.43 0.22
N ALA A 9 -3.84 -13.42 -0.21
CA ALA A 9 -3.86 -13.93 -1.57
C ALA A 9 -4.70 -13.06 -2.52
N ARG A 10 -4.33 -11.78 -2.67
CA ARG A 10 -4.96 -10.87 -3.65
C ARG A 10 -4.39 -11.08 -5.05
N LEU A 11 -5.26 -11.02 -6.05
CA LEU A 11 -4.82 -10.72 -7.41
C LEU A 11 -4.24 -9.30 -7.40
N CYS A 12 -3.01 -9.15 -7.85
CA CYS A 12 -2.24 -7.91 -7.75
C CYS A 12 -1.57 -7.67 -9.09
N THR A 13 -2.21 -6.88 -9.95
CA THR A 13 -1.69 -6.49 -11.27
C THR A 13 -0.71 -5.32 -11.20
N THR A 14 -0.49 -4.78 -9.99
CA THR A 14 0.38 -3.64 -9.74
C THR A 14 1.43 -3.97 -8.68
N ILE A 15 2.69 -3.68 -8.95
CA ILE A 15 3.79 -3.84 -8.00
C ILE A 15 4.28 -2.46 -7.56
N GLU A 16 4.33 -2.21 -6.26
CA GLU A 16 4.90 -0.99 -5.72
C GLU A 16 6.31 -1.30 -5.19
N ILE A 17 7.29 -0.58 -5.72
CA ILE A 17 8.67 -0.65 -5.28
C ILE A 17 8.95 0.65 -4.54
N CYS A 18 9.00 0.55 -3.21
CA CYS A 18 9.29 1.70 -2.37
C CYS A 18 10.80 2.03 -2.45
N VAL A 19 11.13 3.29 -2.70
CA VAL A 19 12.50 3.79 -2.83
C VAL A 19 12.70 4.99 -1.92
N PRO A 20 13.91 5.21 -1.35
CA PRO A 20 14.19 6.46 -0.64
C PRO A 20 13.82 7.67 -1.51
N THR A 21 13.02 8.58 -0.97
CA THR A 21 12.46 9.73 -1.71
C THR A 21 13.54 10.50 -2.48
N GLU A 22 14.69 10.74 -1.85
CA GLU A 22 15.82 11.46 -2.42
C GLU A 22 16.53 10.72 -3.56
N LYS A 23 16.33 9.40 -3.66
CA LYS A 23 16.90 8.54 -4.71
C LYS A 23 15.89 8.16 -5.79
N LEU A 24 14.67 8.68 -5.75
CA LEU A 24 13.63 8.33 -6.71
C LEU A 24 14.10 8.58 -8.15
N ALA A 25 14.74 9.72 -8.42
CA ALA A 25 15.26 10.06 -9.75
C ALA A 25 16.40 9.11 -10.20
N ASP A 26 17.30 8.73 -9.28
CA ASP A 26 18.39 7.80 -9.59
C ASP A 26 17.87 6.39 -9.86
N ALA A 27 16.91 5.92 -9.06
CA ALA A 27 16.24 4.64 -9.25
C ALA A 27 15.49 4.61 -10.59
N ASP A 28 14.79 5.70 -10.91
CA ASP A 28 14.08 5.86 -12.17
C ASP A 28 15.03 5.83 -13.38
N ALA A 29 16.16 6.53 -13.30
CA ALA A 29 17.18 6.49 -14.34
C ALA A 29 17.82 5.10 -14.48
N LEU A 30 18.02 4.38 -13.38
CA LEU A 30 18.58 3.02 -13.39
C LEU A 30 17.64 2.03 -14.08
N ILE A 31 16.35 2.02 -13.69
CA ILE A 31 15.35 1.13 -14.28
C ILE A 31 15.10 1.50 -15.75
N SER A 32 15.08 2.78 -16.09
CA SER A 32 14.91 3.21 -17.49
C SER A 32 16.01 2.72 -18.42
N LYS A 33 17.26 2.59 -17.96
CA LYS A 33 18.32 1.98 -18.79
C LYS A 33 18.05 0.51 -19.11
N GLY A 34 17.26 -0.17 -18.28
CA GLY A 34 16.89 -1.57 -18.48
C GLY A 34 15.74 -1.78 -19.47
N THR A 35 15.02 -0.73 -19.89
CA THR A 35 13.93 -0.86 -20.88
C THR A 35 14.42 -1.31 -22.24
N ASP A 36 15.71 -1.09 -22.54
CA ASP A 36 16.34 -1.49 -23.80
C ASP A 36 16.37 -3.02 -23.97
N ASN A 37 16.23 -3.79 -22.88
CA ASN A 37 16.25 -5.26 -22.86
C ASN A 37 14.86 -5.93 -22.99
N ALA A 38 13.84 -5.17 -23.40
CA ALA A 38 12.51 -5.65 -23.80
C ALA A 38 11.63 -6.36 -22.74
N SER A 39 12.05 -6.55 -21.49
CA SER A 39 11.19 -7.18 -20.45
C SER A 39 10.12 -6.23 -19.90
N TYR A 40 10.32 -4.91 -20.04
CA TYR A 40 9.35 -3.90 -19.64
C TYR A 40 9.57 -2.60 -20.41
N THR A 41 8.54 -1.77 -20.47
CA THR A 41 8.56 -0.44 -21.09
C THR A 41 8.27 0.63 -20.04
N ALA A 42 8.97 1.76 -20.14
CA ALA A 42 8.62 2.92 -19.33
C ALA A 42 7.28 3.48 -19.83
N TRP A 43 6.29 3.52 -18.95
CA TRP A 43 4.98 4.08 -19.26
C TRP A 43 5.00 5.58 -18.92
N ARG A 44 5.78 6.34 -19.69
CA ARG A 44 5.96 7.79 -19.49
C ARG A 44 4.96 8.55 -20.33
N GLY A 45 3.96 9.10 -19.66
CA GLY A 45 3.05 10.06 -20.27
C GLY A 45 2.14 10.62 -19.21
N HIS A 46 1.95 11.94 -19.25
CA HIS A 46 0.72 12.55 -18.75
C HIS A 46 -0.42 11.87 -19.52
N GLN A 47 -0.97 10.77 -19.00
CA GLN A 47 -2.28 10.35 -19.46
C GLN A 47 -3.24 11.29 -18.74
N PRO A 48 -3.93 12.20 -19.45
CA PRO A 48 -5.04 12.90 -18.86
C PRO A 48 -6.05 11.92 -18.27
N ASP A 49 -6.06 10.66 -18.72
CA ASP A 49 -6.99 9.61 -18.33
C ASP A 49 -6.48 8.71 -17.19
N LEU A 50 -5.25 8.92 -16.69
CA LEU A 50 -4.80 8.23 -15.47
C LEU A 50 -5.76 8.67 -14.36
N GLU A 51 -6.56 7.72 -13.88
CA GLU A 51 -7.48 7.95 -12.78
C GLU A 51 -6.68 8.42 -11.58
N VAL A 52 -6.88 9.68 -11.20
CA VAL A 52 -6.34 10.19 -9.95
C VAL A 52 -7.08 9.47 -8.84
N HIS A 53 -6.37 8.57 -8.18
CA HIS A 53 -6.90 7.92 -6.98
C HIS A 53 -6.95 8.93 -5.83
N ARG A 54 -8.04 8.90 -5.07
CA ARG A 54 -8.16 9.69 -3.83
C ARG A 54 -6.98 9.36 -2.90
N CYS A 55 -6.53 10.35 -2.15
CA CYS A 55 -5.48 10.22 -1.14
C CYS A 55 -4.10 9.82 -1.71
N SER A 56 -3.91 9.86 -3.04
CA SER A 56 -2.75 9.27 -3.71
C SER A 56 -2.07 10.20 -4.70
N LEU A 57 -0.78 9.93 -4.90
CA LEU A 57 0.10 10.57 -5.88
C LEU A 57 0.59 9.59 -6.95
N TYR A 58 -0.01 8.39 -7.07
CA TYR A 58 0.45 7.35 -8.00
C TYR A 58 0.55 7.83 -9.45
N HIS A 59 -0.33 8.72 -9.89
CA HIS A 59 -0.29 9.30 -11.23
C HIS A 59 0.94 10.19 -11.50
N THR A 60 1.68 10.56 -10.46
CA THR A 60 2.91 11.36 -10.54
C THR A 60 4.19 10.52 -10.50
N PHE A 61 4.08 9.25 -10.11
CA PHE A 61 5.24 8.40 -9.87
C PHE A 61 5.69 7.68 -11.16
N PRO A 62 6.99 7.37 -11.30
CA PRO A 62 7.47 6.57 -12.41
C PRO A 62 6.74 5.21 -12.47
N ARG A 63 6.17 4.91 -13.63
CA ARG A 63 5.44 3.68 -13.92
C ARG A 63 6.09 2.94 -15.08
N TYR A 64 6.11 1.62 -14.97
CA TYR A 64 6.64 0.72 -15.97
C TYR A 64 5.67 -0.42 -16.19
N ARG A 65 5.59 -0.90 -17.43
CA ARG A 65 4.71 -2.00 -17.83
C ARG A 65 5.54 -3.20 -18.24
N LEU A 66 5.25 -4.37 -17.69
CA LEU A 66 5.91 -5.61 -18.09
C LEU A 66 5.45 -6.03 -19.49
N ASN A 67 6.41 -6.29 -20.37
CA ASN A 67 6.13 -6.78 -21.73
C ASN A 67 5.99 -8.30 -21.68
N HIS A 68 4.76 -8.81 -21.60
CA HIS A 68 4.49 -10.24 -21.59
C HIS A 68 3.14 -10.56 -22.23
N GLU A 69 2.98 -11.82 -22.69
CA GLU A 69 1.72 -12.34 -23.18
C GLU A 69 0.82 -12.67 -21.97
N GLY A 70 -0.08 -11.76 -21.60
CA GLY A 70 -0.91 -11.93 -20.41
C GLY A 70 -1.65 -10.66 -19.96
N PRO A 71 -2.24 -10.68 -18.75
CA PRO A 71 -2.85 -9.50 -18.13
C PRO A 71 -1.86 -8.34 -18.04
N GLU A 72 -2.28 -7.08 -18.15
CA GLU A 72 -1.34 -5.98 -17.98
C GLU A 72 -0.81 -5.93 -16.54
N PHE A 73 0.51 -6.03 -16.36
CA PHE A 73 1.17 -5.85 -15.07
C PHE A 73 2.05 -4.61 -15.10
N ASP A 74 1.82 -3.75 -14.13
CA ASP A 74 2.56 -2.51 -13.98
C ASP A 74 3.36 -2.50 -12.67
N PHE A 75 4.46 -1.77 -12.65
CA PHE A 75 5.14 -1.45 -11.41
C PHE A 75 5.46 0.03 -11.29
N TYR A 76 5.36 0.54 -10.06
CA TYR A 76 5.60 1.92 -9.70
C TYR A 76 6.84 2.03 -8.82
N LEU A 77 7.65 3.05 -9.08
CA LEU A 77 8.66 3.49 -8.12
C LEU A 77 8.01 4.51 -7.19
N VAL A 78 7.84 4.15 -5.92
CA VAL A 78 7.09 4.97 -4.97
C VAL A 78 8.04 5.57 -3.94
N PRO A 79 8.06 6.90 -3.75
CA PRO A 79 8.91 7.52 -2.74
C PRO A 79 8.51 7.10 -1.32
N SER A 80 9.52 6.84 -0.48
CA SER A 80 9.39 6.36 0.90
C SER A 80 8.55 7.28 1.78
N GLU A 81 8.63 8.59 1.56
CA GLU A 81 7.83 9.58 2.28
C GLU A 81 6.32 9.41 2.05
N ASP A 82 5.93 8.94 0.86
CA ASP A 82 4.52 8.74 0.53
C ASP A 82 4.02 7.52 1.29
N TRP A 83 4.81 6.44 1.30
CA TRP A 83 4.51 5.22 2.06
C TRP A 83 4.69 5.34 3.57
N ARG A 84 5.29 6.43 4.09
CA ARG A 84 5.73 6.53 5.50
C ARG A 84 6.55 5.30 5.94
N LEU A 85 7.38 4.79 5.03
CA LEU A 85 8.25 3.63 5.26
C LEU A 85 9.66 4.00 4.87
N ASP A 86 10.53 4.22 5.85
CA ASP A 86 11.94 4.48 5.57
C ASP A 86 12.60 3.25 4.95
N CYS A 87 13.12 3.42 3.74
CA CYS A 87 13.80 2.37 2.98
C CYS A 87 15.25 2.19 3.45
N VAL A 88 15.44 1.75 4.70
CA VAL A 88 16.74 1.41 5.28
C VAL A 88 16.82 -0.08 5.62
N PRO A 89 18.01 -0.72 5.53
CA PRO A 89 18.16 -2.16 5.73
C PRO A 89 17.56 -2.69 7.04
N GLU A 90 17.61 -1.91 8.11
CA GLU A 90 17.10 -2.26 9.44
C GLU A 90 15.57 -2.42 9.45
N ASN A 91 14.87 -1.82 8.49
CA ASN A 91 13.42 -1.88 8.37
C ASN A 91 12.94 -3.08 7.53
N PHE A 92 13.86 -3.85 6.97
CA PHE A 92 13.52 -4.95 6.08
C PHE A 92 13.54 -6.31 6.79
N GLU A 93 12.68 -7.20 6.31
CA GLU A 93 12.82 -8.64 6.40
C GLU A 93 12.88 -9.22 4.99
N TYR A 94 13.56 -10.34 4.81
CA TYR A 94 13.84 -10.90 3.49
C TYR A 94 13.03 -12.16 3.27
N SER A 95 12.43 -12.30 2.08
CA SER A 95 11.82 -13.56 1.69
C SER A 95 12.87 -14.67 1.64
N ALA A 96 12.52 -15.84 2.16
CA ALA A 96 13.47 -16.94 2.32
C ALA A 96 14.15 -17.35 1.00
N GLN A 97 13.42 -17.31 -0.12
CA GLN A 97 13.88 -17.85 -1.40
C GLN A 97 14.55 -16.81 -2.29
N GLN A 98 13.85 -15.69 -2.53
CA GLN A 98 14.27 -14.70 -3.52
C GLN A 98 15.10 -13.58 -2.90
N GLN A 99 15.26 -13.58 -1.56
CA GLN A 99 15.93 -12.52 -0.82
C GLN A 99 15.40 -11.13 -1.19
N ILE A 100 14.08 -11.06 -1.45
CA ILE A 100 13.41 -9.81 -1.76
C ILE A 100 13.15 -9.10 -0.43
N PRO A 101 13.54 -7.81 -0.29
CA PRO A 101 13.26 -7.04 0.90
C PRO A 101 11.77 -6.68 0.98
N TYR A 102 11.16 -6.94 2.13
CA TYR A 102 9.83 -6.49 2.50
C TYR A 102 9.92 -5.65 3.77
N PRO A 103 9.07 -4.62 3.95
CA PRO A 103 9.01 -3.88 5.21
C PRO A 103 8.61 -4.83 6.33
N LYS A 104 9.27 -4.79 7.49
CA LYS A 104 8.89 -5.60 8.66
C LYS A 104 7.41 -5.41 9.00
N LEU A 105 6.75 -6.49 9.47
CA LEU A 105 5.30 -6.51 9.68
C LEU A 105 4.74 -5.29 10.44
N HIS A 106 5.35 -4.92 11.57
CA HIS A 106 4.89 -3.80 12.39
C HIS A 106 5.04 -2.45 11.69
N LEU A 107 6.11 -2.25 10.92
CA LEU A 107 6.29 -1.03 10.12
C LEU A 107 5.26 -0.96 8.99
N PHE A 108 5.04 -2.08 8.29
CA PHE A 108 4.06 -2.14 7.22
C PHE A 108 2.64 -1.88 7.73
N ALA A 109 2.24 -2.52 8.83
CA ALA A 109 0.95 -2.30 9.47
C ALA A 109 0.78 -0.85 9.95
N GLN A 110 1.80 -0.26 10.59
CA GLN A 110 1.78 1.13 11.02
C GLN A 110 1.62 2.09 9.82
N SER A 111 2.34 1.84 8.74
CA SER A 111 2.23 2.62 7.49
C SER A 111 0.82 2.57 6.91
N LEU A 112 0.21 1.38 6.80
CA LEU A 112 -1.15 1.25 6.28
C LEU A 112 -2.18 1.97 7.15
N LEU A 113 -1.99 1.93 8.47
CA LEU A 113 -2.83 2.64 9.44
C LEU A 113 -2.72 4.16 9.29
N GLU A 114 -1.49 4.69 9.22
CA GLU A 114 -1.23 6.12 9.06
C GLU A 114 -1.66 6.64 7.68
N ARG A 115 -1.56 5.81 6.64
CA ARG A 115 -2.03 6.19 5.30
C ARG A 115 -3.53 6.00 5.09
N GLN A 116 -4.25 5.50 6.08
CA GLN A 116 -5.69 5.20 5.99
C GLN A 116 -6.01 4.18 4.89
N GLU A 117 -5.07 3.27 4.62
CA GLU A 117 -5.22 2.19 3.63
C GLU A 117 -6.00 1.02 4.27
N ILE A 118 -7.25 1.28 4.66
CA ILE A 118 -8.05 0.39 5.52
C ILE A 118 -8.27 -0.99 4.89
N ASN A 119 -8.48 -1.05 3.58
CA ASN A 119 -8.67 -2.31 2.86
C ASN A 119 -7.40 -3.17 2.89
N ASP A 120 -6.25 -2.54 2.70
CA ASP A 120 -4.96 -3.23 2.71
C ASP A 120 -4.59 -3.65 4.14
N LEU A 121 -4.91 -2.82 5.15
CA LEU A 121 -4.76 -3.17 6.56
C LEU A 121 -5.66 -4.35 6.95
N GLN A 122 -6.92 -4.38 6.48
CA GLN A 122 -7.81 -5.54 6.67
C GLN A 122 -7.21 -6.81 6.07
N ASP A 123 -6.71 -6.72 4.84
CA ASP A 123 -6.12 -7.88 4.17
C ASP A 123 -4.82 -8.32 4.86
N LEU A 124 -4.00 -7.40 5.38
CA LEU A 124 -2.83 -7.71 6.19
C LEU A 124 -3.20 -8.42 7.50
N VAL A 125 -4.20 -7.88 8.21
CA VAL A 125 -4.73 -8.46 9.46
C VAL A 125 -5.27 -9.87 9.20
N ASP A 126 -6.00 -10.07 8.11
CA ASP A 126 -6.49 -11.39 7.72
C ASP A 126 -5.34 -12.31 7.29
N GLY A 127 -4.35 -11.80 6.56
CA GLY A 127 -3.21 -12.58 6.04
C GLY A 127 -2.27 -13.08 7.14
N MET A 128 -2.04 -12.28 8.17
CA MET A 128 -1.16 -12.61 9.30
C MET A 128 -1.90 -13.06 10.56
N ASP A 129 -3.23 -13.04 10.53
CA ASP A 129 -4.09 -13.29 11.70
C ASP A 129 -3.74 -12.39 12.90
N ILE A 130 -3.51 -11.10 12.63
CA ILE A 130 -3.16 -10.11 13.65
C ILE A 130 -4.26 -10.04 14.72
N THR A 131 -3.86 -9.98 15.98
CA THR A 131 -4.75 -9.80 17.14
C THR A 131 -4.68 -8.38 17.68
N GLU A 132 -5.64 -7.99 18.52
CA GLU A 132 -5.61 -6.70 19.20
C GLU A 132 -4.36 -6.59 20.09
N GLU A 133 -4.02 -7.66 20.84
CA GLU A 133 -2.86 -7.69 21.74
C GLU A 133 -1.54 -7.52 20.98
N TRP A 134 -1.42 -8.14 19.79
CA TRP A 134 -0.25 -7.91 18.94
C TRP A 134 -0.17 -6.44 18.52
N GLY A 135 -1.31 -5.84 18.15
CA GLY A 135 -1.41 -4.42 17.80
C GLY A 135 -0.90 -3.51 18.91
N GLU A 136 -1.38 -3.73 20.13
CA GLU A 136 -0.97 -2.98 21.32
C GLU A 136 0.54 -3.04 21.60
N GLN A 137 1.15 -4.18 21.31
CA GLN A 137 2.58 -4.41 21.58
C GLN A 137 3.50 -3.86 20.49
N ASN A 138 3.01 -3.74 19.25
CA ASN A 138 3.84 -3.51 18.08
C ASN A 138 3.54 -2.21 17.33
N LEU A 139 2.37 -1.59 17.56
CA LEU A 139 1.91 -0.42 16.83
C LEU A 139 1.76 0.80 17.75
N ARG A 140 1.89 1.98 17.15
CA ARG A 140 1.59 3.27 17.79
C ARG A 140 0.12 3.57 17.55
N LEU A 141 -0.73 3.12 18.48
CA LEU A 141 -2.19 3.22 18.39
C LEU A 141 -2.76 4.45 19.10
N ASP A 142 -1.95 5.10 19.92
CA ASP A 142 -2.30 6.38 20.53
C ASP A 142 -2.29 7.49 19.47
N SER A 143 -2.85 8.64 19.84
CA SER A 143 -3.02 9.81 18.98
C SER A 143 -1.85 10.00 17.98
N PRO A 144 -2.12 10.15 16.67
CA PRO A 144 -1.08 10.25 15.64
C PRO A 144 -0.09 11.40 15.86
N GLY A 145 -0.45 12.36 16.71
CA GLY A 145 0.42 13.46 17.13
C GLY A 145 0.60 14.54 16.06
N LYS A 146 1.40 15.56 16.42
CA LYS A 146 1.62 16.74 15.57
C LYS A 146 2.35 16.41 14.26
N GLU A 147 3.29 15.46 14.30
CA GLU A 147 4.07 15.06 13.13
C GLU A 147 3.20 14.41 12.06
N TYR A 148 2.23 13.59 12.47
CA TYR A 148 1.24 13.01 11.56
C TYR A 148 0.41 14.12 10.90
N ALA A 149 -0.17 15.03 11.68
CA ALA A 149 -0.99 16.12 11.14
C ALA A 149 -0.20 17.00 10.15
N GLN A 150 1.08 17.28 10.43
CA GLN A 150 1.96 17.99 9.52
C GLN A 150 2.21 17.22 8.22
N TRP A 151 2.42 15.90 8.31
CA TRP A 151 2.57 15.04 7.14
C TRP A 151 1.30 14.98 6.29
N VAL A 152 0.12 14.82 6.91
CA VAL A 152 -1.17 14.82 6.21
C VAL A 152 -1.37 16.14 5.46
N ALA A 153 -1.15 17.29 6.13
CA ALA A 153 -1.28 18.60 5.50
C ALA A 153 -0.29 18.77 4.33
N ALA A 154 0.96 18.32 4.48
CA ALA A 154 1.96 18.36 3.41
C ALA A 154 1.59 17.45 2.23
N LYS A 155 1.06 16.25 2.50
CA LYS A 155 0.59 15.32 1.47
C LYS A 155 -0.63 15.87 0.73
N ASN A 156 -1.62 16.40 1.42
CA ASN A 156 -2.78 17.06 0.81
C ASN A 156 -2.35 18.25 -0.06
N ALA A 157 -1.38 19.05 0.38
CA ALA A 157 -0.81 20.11 -0.46
C ALA A 157 -0.17 19.58 -1.76
N LYS A 158 0.59 18.47 -1.68
CA LYS A 158 1.17 17.81 -2.87
C LYS A 158 0.10 17.25 -3.80
N ILE A 159 -0.92 16.57 -3.26
CA ILE A 159 -2.04 16.01 -4.04
C ILE A 159 -2.73 17.13 -4.82
N ARG A 160 -3.14 18.19 -4.14
CA ARG A 160 -3.83 19.34 -4.75
C ARG A 160 -2.99 20.02 -5.85
N ALA A 161 -1.68 20.16 -5.63
CA ALA A 161 -0.76 20.71 -6.63
C ALA A 161 -0.63 19.80 -7.88
N ALA A 162 -0.70 18.48 -7.68
CA ALA A 162 -0.56 17.47 -8.72
C ALA A 162 -1.86 17.13 -9.46
N LEU A 163 -3.00 17.72 -9.08
CA LEU A 163 -4.27 17.47 -9.76
C LEU A 163 -4.22 18.00 -11.22
N PRO A 164 -4.60 17.18 -12.21
CA PRO A 164 -4.77 17.62 -13.58
C PRO A 164 -5.75 18.78 -13.69
N GLN A 165 -5.50 19.70 -14.65
CA GLN A 165 -6.33 20.88 -14.84
C GLN A 165 -7.82 20.54 -14.99
N ARG A 166 -8.16 19.47 -15.73
CA ARG A 166 -9.55 19.00 -15.90
C ARG A 166 -10.27 18.66 -14.58
N ILE A 167 -9.53 18.21 -13.57
CA ILE A 167 -10.10 17.87 -12.24
C ILE A 167 -10.25 19.16 -11.43
N ARG A 168 -9.26 20.06 -11.50
CA ARG A 168 -9.34 21.38 -10.84
C ARG A 168 -10.50 22.24 -11.37
N ASP A 169 -10.79 22.10 -12.66
CA ASP A 169 -11.85 22.85 -13.33
C ASP A 169 -13.23 22.17 -13.23
N ASP A 170 -13.32 20.97 -12.64
CA ASP A 170 -14.58 20.26 -12.46
C ASP A 170 -15.51 21.06 -11.53
N PRO A 171 -16.72 21.45 -11.98
CA PRO A 171 -17.68 22.19 -11.17
C PRO A 171 -18.00 21.50 -9.84
N LEU A 172 -18.00 20.17 -9.79
CA LEU A 172 -18.22 19.42 -8.55
C LEU A 172 -17.07 19.62 -7.56
N ASN A 173 -15.82 19.69 -8.04
CA ASN A 173 -14.66 20.00 -7.20
C ASN A 173 -14.58 21.47 -6.81
N GLN A 174 -15.18 22.37 -7.60
CA GLN A 174 -15.33 23.78 -7.23
C GLN A 174 -16.39 23.98 -6.13
N ILE A 175 -17.43 23.13 -6.09
CA ILE A 175 -18.52 23.19 -5.10
C ILE A 175 -18.16 22.43 -3.82
N CYS A 176 -17.65 21.20 -3.95
CA CYS A 176 -17.29 20.33 -2.82
C CYS A 176 -15.86 20.58 -2.30
N GLY A 177 -15.07 21.39 -3.02
CA GLY A 177 -13.65 21.62 -2.76
C GLY A 177 -12.77 20.46 -3.25
N PRO A 178 -11.45 20.67 -3.35
CA PRO A 178 -10.49 19.62 -3.70
C PRO A 178 -10.36 18.53 -2.62
N GLY A 179 -11.01 18.71 -1.46
CA GLY A 179 -11.00 17.79 -0.31
C GLY A 179 -11.48 16.37 -0.64
N MET A 180 -12.18 16.17 -1.76
CA MET A 180 -12.55 14.82 -2.22
C MET A 180 -11.32 13.93 -2.50
N TYR A 181 -10.15 14.52 -2.78
CA TYR A 181 -8.90 13.78 -3.03
C TYR A 181 -7.92 13.84 -1.86
N ASP A 182 -8.20 14.66 -0.86
CA ASP A 182 -7.35 14.81 0.32
C ASP A 182 -7.51 13.57 1.22
N MET A 183 -6.47 13.28 1.99
CA MET A 183 -6.61 12.38 3.13
C MET A 183 -7.39 13.07 4.23
N ASP A 184 -8.17 12.29 4.99
CA ASP A 184 -8.91 12.82 6.12
C ASP A 184 -7.94 13.40 7.15
N GLU A 185 -8.11 14.69 7.43
CA GLU A 185 -7.37 15.43 8.46
C GLU A 185 -7.96 15.20 9.85
N GLU A 186 -9.19 14.68 9.92
CA GLU A 186 -9.85 14.37 11.18
C GLU A 186 -9.17 13.22 11.91
N PHE A 187 -9.21 13.30 13.23
CA PHE A 187 -8.57 12.36 14.11
C PHE A 187 -9.21 10.97 13.98
N VAL A 188 -8.47 10.04 13.38
CA VAL A 188 -8.80 8.62 13.42
C VAL A 188 -8.15 8.02 14.67
N ALA A 189 -8.97 7.51 15.58
CA ALA A 189 -8.46 6.69 16.68
C ALA A 189 -7.91 5.38 16.10
N PHE A 190 -6.60 5.33 15.85
CA PHE A 190 -5.88 4.18 15.28
C PHE A 190 -6.19 2.87 16.02
N ARG A 191 -6.30 2.94 17.34
CA ARG A 191 -6.76 1.85 18.20
C ARG A 191 -8.14 1.33 17.82
N ASP A 192 -9.12 2.22 17.64
CA ASP A 192 -10.50 1.84 17.31
C ASP A 192 -10.59 1.25 15.91
N VAL A 193 -9.83 1.79 14.95
CA VAL A 193 -9.73 1.23 13.60
C VAL A 193 -9.17 -0.18 13.64
N LEU A 194 -8.04 -0.40 14.32
CA LEU A 194 -7.44 -1.72 14.42
C LEU A 194 -8.38 -2.70 15.11
N ALA A 195 -8.96 -2.31 16.25
CA ALA A 195 -9.90 -3.14 17.01
C ALA A 195 -11.11 -3.51 16.16
N HIS A 196 -11.68 -2.55 15.42
CA HIS A 196 -12.78 -2.82 14.48
C HIS A 196 -12.39 -3.85 13.41
N ILE A 197 -11.22 -3.68 12.78
CA ILE A 197 -10.71 -4.58 11.74
C ILE A 197 -10.49 -6.00 12.31
N VAL A 198 -9.87 -6.12 13.48
CA VAL A 198 -9.59 -7.43 14.10
C VAL A 198 -10.89 -8.14 14.53
N ARG A 199 -11.84 -7.41 15.13
CA ARG A 199 -13.13 -7.98 15.58
C ARG A 199 -14.02 -8.43 14.42
N THR A 200 -13.82 -7.89 13.23
CA THR A 200 -14.61 -8.22 12.03
C THR A 200 -13.96 -9.27 11.12
N LYS A 201 -12.85 -9.92 11.55
CA LYS A 201 -12.18 -11.01 10.80
C LYS A 201 -13.12 -12.15 10.44
N GLU A 202 -13.91 -12.64 11.40
CA GLU A 202 -14.81 -13.77 11.19
C GLU A 202 -15.95 -13.44 10.20
N PRO A 203 -16.69 -12.32 10.35
CA PRO A 203 -17.64 -11.89 9.34
C PRO A 203 -17.04 -11.80 7.93
N ARG A 204 -15.84 -11.22 7.78
CA ARG A 204 -15.13 -11.16 6.48
C ARG A 204 -14.83 -12.54 5.91
N ALA A 205 -14.36 -13.46 6.74
CA ALA A 205 -14.08 -14.84 6.33
C ALA A 205 -15.36 -15.54 5.84
N ARG A 206 -16.48 -15.37 6.56
CA ARG A 206 -17.77 -16.00 6.23
C ARG A 206 -18.38 -15.52 4.92
N LEU A 207 -18.11 -14.27 4.52
CA LEU A 207 -18.51 -13.76 3.21
C LEU A 207 -17.88 -14.55 2.05
N GLN A 208 -16.68 -15.09 2.26
CA GLN A 208 -15.94 -15.83 1.23
C GLN A 208 -16.06 -17.35 1.39
N PHE A 209 -16.16 -17.85 2.63
CA PHE A 209 -16.20 -19.29 2.93
C PHE A 209 -17.29 -19.62 3.95
N PRO A 210 -18.29 -20.46 3.62
CA PRO A 210 -19.45 -20.73 4.49
C PRO A 210 -19.17 -21.50 5.80
N CYS A 211 -17.96 -22.02 6.02
CA CYS A 211 -17.68 -23.00 7.08
C CYS A 211 -16.44 -22.67 7.91
N GLY A 212 -16.47 -23.04 9.20
CA GLY A 212 -15.49 -22.72 10.25
C GLY A 212 -14.10 -23.35 10.13
N THR A 213 -13.67 -23.67 8.91
CA THR A 213 -12.34 -24.20 8.55
C THR A 213 -11.29 -23.08 8.50
N TYR A 214 -11.74 -21.84 8.27
CA TYR A 214 -10.89 -20.67 8.17
C TYR A 214 -10.90 -19.85 9.48
N ALA A 215 -9.72 -19.34 9.86
CA ALA A 215 -9.55 -18.40 10.96
C ALA A 215 -9.82 -16.95 10.49
N THR A 216 -9.44 -16.64 9.24
CA THR A 216 -9.62 -15.33 8.59
C THR A 216 -9.96 -15.53 7.11
N LYS A 217 -10.19 -14.43 6.39
CA LYS A 217 -10.38 -14.44 4.92
C LYS A 217 -9.28 -15.18 4.14
N TYR A 218 -8.04 -15.21 4.64
CA TYR A 218 -6.90 -15.79 3.93
C TYR A 218 -6.25 -16.99 4.63
N ARG A 219 -6.69 -17.35 5.84
CA ARG A 219 -5.99 -18.29 6.71
C ARG A 219 -6.88 -19.45 7.11
N ALA A 220 -6.46 -20.68 6.81
CA ALA A 220 -7.01 -21.87 7.44
C ALA A 220 -6.59 -21.91 8.91
N LYS A 221 -7.46 -22.46 9.78
CA LYS A 221 -7.11 -22.68 11.20
C LYS A 221 -5.89 -23.57 11.31
N GLY A 222 -4.91 -23.17 12.14
CA GLY A 222 -3.66 -23.91 12.35
C GLY A 222 -2.64 -23.84 11.21
N SER A 223 -2.85 -22.98 10.20
CA SER A 223 -1.87 -22.80 9.12
C SER A 223 -0.55 -22.17 9.62
N PRO A 224 0.62 -22.58 9.09
CA PRO A 224 1.92 -22.03 9.49
C PRO A 224 2.06 -20.58 9.04
N ASP A 225 2.98 -19.81 9.63
CA ASP A 225 3.27 -18.42 9.22
C ASP A 225 3.46 -18.32 7.69
N PRO A 226 2.70 -17.43 6.99
CA PRO A 226 2.71 -17.43 5.54
C PRO A 226 4.07 -17.05 4.95
N ARG A 227 4.92 -16.33 5.69
CA ARG A 227 6.26 -15.93 5.28
C ARG A 227 7.23 -17.11 5.19
N THR A 228 6.90 -18.23 5.85
CA THR A 228 7.68 -19.47 5.83
C THR A 228 7.29 -20.39 4.67
N THR A 229 6.18 -20.10 3.97
CA THR A 229 5.63 -20.97 2.94
C THR A 229 6.08 -20.53 1.56
N ILE A 230 6.45 -21.49 0.71
CA ILE A 230 6.76 -21.25 -0.71
C ILE A 230 5.50 -20.75 -1.42
N ARG A 231 5.53 -19.54 -1.97
CA ARG A 231 4.46 -19.02 -2.84
C ARG A 231 5.07 -18.55 -4.15
N PHE A 232 4.59 -19.09 -5.26
CA PHE A 232 4.96 -18.59 -6.56
C PHE A 232 4.34 -17.21 -6.76
N HIS A 233 5.19 -16.20 -6.90
CA HIS A 233 4.80 -14.88 -7.40
C HIS A 233 4.63 -15.00 -8.92
N VAL A 234 3.58 -15.69 -9.34
CA VAL A 234 3.02 -15.54 -10.70
C VAL A 234 2.15 -14.30 -10.71
#